data_AF-A0A2E7CWH3-F1
#
_entry.id   AF-A0A2E7CWH3-F1
#
_cell.length_a   1.000
_cell.length_b   1.000
_cell.length_c   1.000
_cell.angle_alpha   90.00
_cell.angle_beta   90.00
_cell.angle_gamma   90.00
#
_symmetry.space_group_name_H-M   'P 1'
#
loop_
_entity.id
_entity.type
_entity.pdbx_description
1 polymer ?
#
loop_
_entity_poly.entity_id
_entity_poly.type
_entity_poly.pdbx_seq_one_letter_code
_entity_poly.pdbx_strand_id
1 'polypeptide(L)'
;MTISMQEYFRTRKSDRKKETRYLNIINKDNCTSCNSCATVCPVDCIYEVIGPVPTENYHQIDTSRCIGCQMCYRSPNDSNDYYQLTICPWNAIDMLHNPNVKPDDASVLEPYYRGASTSITWPKLEEYGYQFFLDGEVYLSTDLADLKDLLDQMTEEVWMFSEEDNCRILDEPIEGEGFWLYRCTDEGRALLDVVYEEYHRIFMD
;
A
#
# COMPACT_ATOMS: atom_id res chain seq x y z
N MET A 1 7.93 19.94 6.84
CA MET A 1 6.62 20.12 6.18
C MET A 1 6.50 18.97 5.21
N THR A 2 5.50 18.10 5.38
CA THR A 2 5.34 16.95 4.49
C THR A 2 4.79 17.41 3.15
N ILE A 3 5.18 16.70 2.10
CA ILE A 3 4.72 16.96 0.74
C ILE A 3 3.29 16.44 0.59
N SER A 4 2.39 17.27 0.06
CA SER A 4 1.03 16.83 -0.24
C SER A 4 1.05 15.79 -1.37
N MET A 5 0.04 14.92 -1.44
CA MET A 5 -0.10 13.93 -2.50
C MET A 5 0.05 14.56 -3.90
N GLN A 6 -0.62 15.69 -4.15
CA GLN A 6 -0.53 16.39 -5.45
C GLN A 6 0.90 16.85 -5.78
N GLU A 7 1.57 17.48 -4.82
CA GLU A 7 2.96 17.95 -5.03
C GLU A 7 3.94 16.78 -5.14
N TYR A 8 3.66 15.68 -4.43
CA TYR A 8 4.45 14.46 -4.49
C TYR A 8 4.49 13.89 -5.90
N PHE A 9 3.32 13.69 -6.52
CA PHE A 9 3.24 13.11 -7.85
C PHE A 9 3.77 14.05 -8.95
N ARG A 10 3.66 15.38 -8.75
CA ARG A 10 4.32 16.36 -9.63
C ARG A 10 5.84 16.32 -9.60
N THR A 11 6.44 16.02 -8.44
CA THR A 11 7.89 16.06 -8.23
C THR A 11 8.49 14.68 -7.95
N ARG A 12 7.75 13.63 -8.30
CA ARG A 12 8.09 12.24 -7.97
C ARG A 12 9.41 11.86 -8.62
N LYS A 13 10.34 11.34 -7.82
CA LYS A 13 11.60 10.76 -8.30
C LYS A 13 11.36 9.33 -8.79
N SER A 14 12.32 8.77 -9.51
CA SER A 14 12.25 7.39 -10.00
C SER A 14 12.14 6.36 -8.87
N ASP A 15 11.58 5.21 -9.23
CA ASP A 15 11.46 4.02 -8.39
C ASP A 15 12.82 3.51 -7.87
N ARG A 16 12.77 2.66 -6.84
CA ARG A 16 13.97 1.97 -6.37
C ARG A 16 14.49 1.06 -7.48
N LYS A 17 15.81 0.90 -7.56
CA LYS A 17 16.45 0.02 -8.56
C LYS A 17 16.38 -1.47 -8.23
N LYS A 18 16.18 -1.82 -6.97
CA LYS A 18 16.19 -3.21 -6.48
C LYS A 18 15.10 -3.39 -5.44
N GLU A 19 14.38 -4.50 -5.52
CA GLU A 19 13.41 -4.89 -4.51
C GLU A 19 14.04 -5.03 -3.12
N THR A 20 13.31 -4.52 -2.12
CA THR A 20 13.71 -4.55 -0.71
C THR A 20 13.06 -5.73 -0.01
N ARG A 21 13.70 -6.28 1.03
CA ARG A 21 13.15 -7.42 1.78
C ARG A 21 11.85 -7.10 2.51
N TYR A 22 11.66 -5.84 2.87
CA TYR A 22 10.53 -5.39 3.68
C TYR A 22 9.83 -4.22 3.02
N LEU A 23 8.51 -4.19 3.10
CA LEU A 23 7.69 -3.05 2.70
C LEU A 23 7.03 -2.48 3.94
N ASN A 24 6.90 -1.15 3.98
CA ASN A 24 6.16 -0.46 5.02
C ASN A 24 4.93 0.15 4.38
N ILE A 25 3.77 -0.05 5.02
CA ILE A 25 2.48 0.46 4.57
C ILE A 25 1.83 1.14 5.77
N ILE A 26 1.17 2.27 5.55
CA ILE A 26 0.47 3.00 6.61
C ILE A 26 -0.98 2.53 6.61
N ASN A 27 -1.53 2.29 7.79
CA ASN A 27 -2.96 2.10 7.98
C ASN A 27 -3.62 3.47 8.16
N LYS A 28 -4.41 3.87 7.16
CA LYS A 28 -5.20 5.12 7.15
C LYS A 28 -6.00 5.36 8.43
N ASP A 29 -6.67 4.35 8.98
CA ASP A 29 -7.56 4.51 10.14
C ASP A 29 -6.81 4.78 11.45
N ASN A 30 -5.54 4.38 11.52
CA ASN A 30 -4.68 4.65 12.67
C ASN A 30 -3.82 5.91 12.49
N CYS A 31 -3.72 6.45 11.28
CA CYS A 31 -2.83 7.56 10.96
C CYS A 31 -3.51 8.91 11.20
N THR A 32 -2.82 9.82 11.88
CA THR A 32 -3.34 11.17 12.17
C THR A 32 -2.63 12.29 11.41
N SER A 33 -1.88 11.95 10.36
CA SER A 33 -0.99 12.87 9.65
C SER A 33 -0.04 13.71 10.52
N CYS A 34 0.56 13.11 11.57
CA CYS A 34 1.45 13.84 12.49
C CYS A 34 2.83 14.21 11.90
N ASN A 35 3.16 13.68 10.71
CA ASN A 35 4.39 13.92 9.94
C ASN A 35 5.69 13.30 10.50
N SER A 36 5.66 12.60 11.63
CA SER A 36 6.87 12.00 12.22
C SER A 36 7.56 10.98 11.32
N CYS A 37 6.79 10.15 10.61
CA CYS A 37 7.33 9.15 9.69
C CYS A 37 7.92 9.78 8.41
N ALA A 38 7.25 10.80 7.87
CA ALA A 38 7.65 11.46 6.63
C ALA A 38 8.98 12.21 6.79
N THR A 39 9.23 12.85 7.94
CA THR A 39 10.45 13.63 8.18
C THR A 39 11.71 12.77 8.31
N VAL A 40 11.58 11.49 8.66
CA VAL A 40 12.72 10.57 8.82
C VAL A 40 12.93 9.67 7.61
N CYS A 41 12.05 9.71 6.61
CA CYS A 41 12.16 8.86 5.43
C CYS A 41 13.36 9.29 4.57
N PRO A 42 14.40 8.46 4.40
CA PRO A 42 15.63 8.86 3.70
C PRO A 42 15.46 9.01 2.19
N VAL A 43 14.33 8.57 1.64
CA VAL A 43 14.03 8.60 0.19
C VAL A 43 12.80 9.43 -0.14
N ASP A 44 12.25 10.15 0.84
CA ASP A 44 11.06 11.01 0.69
C ASP A 44 9.94 10.33 -0.08
N CYS A 45 9.52 9.13 0.34
CA CYS A 45 8.47 8.34 -0.33
C CYS A 45 7.14 8.30 0.42
N ILE A 46 6.96 9.19 1.41
CA ILE A 46 5.75 9.28 2.23
C ILE A 46 5.10 10.64 1.95
N TYR A 47 3.84 10.63 1.53
CA TYR A 47 3.09 11.84 1.17
C TYR A 47 1.79 11.92 1.96
N GLU A 48 1.30 13.13 2.15
CA GLU A 48 0.05 13.40 2.88
C GLU A 48 -1.15 13.39 1.92
N VAL A 49 -2.16 12.58 2.23
CA VAL A 49 -3.47 12.58 1.59
C VAL A 49 -4.41 13.43 2.44
N ILE A 50 -5.01 14.45 1.82
CA ILE A 50 -5.90 15.39 2.50
C ILE A 50 -7.33 14.86 2.45
N GLY A 51 -7.90 14.63 3.62
CA GLY A 51 -9.29 14.23 3.77
C GLY A 51 -10.26 15.42 3.65
N PRO A 52 -11.57 15.14 3.50
CA PRO A 52 -12.64 16.15 3.57
C PRO A 52 -12.61 17.01 4.83
N VAL A 53 -12.18 16.43 5.96
CA VAL A 53 -11.97 17.12 7.23
C VAL A 53 -10.55 16.87 7.75
N PRO A 54 -9.96 17.80 8.52
CA PRO A 54 -8.56 17.68 8.96
C PRO A 54 -8.23 16.41 9.77
N THR A 55 -9.21 15.82 10.43
CA THR A 55 -9.05 14.57 11.20
C THR A 55 -8.98 13.32 10.33
N GLU A 56 -9.31 13.43 9.05
CA GLU A 56 -9.24 12.35 8.05
C GLU A 56 -7.99 12.46 7.18
N ASN A 57 -7.08 13.39 7.47
CA ASN A 57 -5.78 13.43 6.83
C ASN A 57 -4.94 12.23 7.28
N TYR A 58 -4.29 11.59 6.33
CA TYR A 58 -3.39 10.47 6.60
C TYR A 58 -2.16 10.54 5.69
N HIS A 59 -1.18 9.72 5.99
CA HIS A 59 -0.01 9.52 5.14
C HIS A 59 -0.13 8.21 4.39
N GLN A 60 0.30 8.19 3.13
CA GLN A 60 0.48 6.94 2.38
C GLN A 60 1.94 6.83 1.92
N ILE A 61 2.42 5.60 1.77
CA ILE A 61 3.79 5.29 1.35
C ILE A 61 3.75 4.86 -0.11
N ASP A 62 4.53 5.51 -0.96
CA ASP A 62 4.82 4.97 -2.30
C ASP A 62 5.69 3.73 -2.16
N THR A 63 5.04 2.55 -2.19
CA THR A 63 5.71 1.27 -2.01
C THR A 63 6.63 0.90 -3.16
N SER A 64 6.64 1.60 -4.31
CA SER A 64 7.62 1.42 -5.40
C SER A 64 8.93 2.20 -5.17
N ARG A 65 8.91 3.18 -4.25
CA ARG A 65 10.09 3.95 -3.82
C ARG A 65 10.57 3.59 -2.42
N CYS A 66 9.72 3.00 -1.59
CA CYS A 66 10.09 2.51 -0.28
C CYS A 66 11.29 1.54 -0.36
N ILE A 67 12.30 1.77 0.48
CA ILE A 67 13.49 0.92 0.54
C ILE A 67 13.49 -0.04 1.75
N GLY A 68 12.41 -0.09 2.52
CA GLY A 68 12.30 -0.99 3.68
C GLY A 68 13.31 -0.70 4.79
N CYS A 69 13.70 0.57 4.97
CA CYS A 69 14.72 0.99 5.95
C CYS A 69 14.26 0.98 7.41
N GLN A 70 12.96 0.78 7.66
CA GLN A 70 12.34 0.69 8.99
C GLN A 70 12.37 1.96 9.85
N MET A 71 13.06 3.02 9.41
CA MET A 71 13.18 4.28 10.16
C MET A 71 11.85 4.96 10.45
N CYS A 72 10.84 4.82 9.59
CA CYS A 72 9.51 5.39 9.86
C CYS A 72 8.74 4.69 10.98
N TYR A 73 9.15 3.47 11.35
CA TYR A 73 8.52 2.67 12.39
C TYR A 73 9.23 2.84 13.74
N ARG A 74 10.55 2.57 13.79
CA ARG A 74 11.36 2.60 15.02
C ARG A 74 12.69 3.30 14.76
N SER A 75 13.25 3.95 15.79
CA SER A 75 14.68 4.32 15.81
C SER A 75 15.47 3.35 16.69
N PRO A 76 16.20 2.37 16.11
CA PRO A 76 17.01 1.45 16.89
C PRO A 76 18.15 2.15 17.64
N ASN A 77 18.78 3.14 17.00
CA ASN A 77 19.93 3.85 17.55
C ASN A 77 19.60 4.69 18.79
N ASP A 78 18.33 5.09 18.94
CA ASP A 78 17.85 5.92 20.05
C ASP A 78 17.04 5.10 21.08
N SER A 79 16.89 3.79 20.87
CA SER A 79 16.27 2.85 21.82
C SER A 79 17.32 2.34 22.83
N ASN A 80 16.89 1.86 23.99
CA ASN A 80 17.75 1.19 24.98
C ASN A 80 17.01 0.07 25.73
N ASP A 81 17.65 -0.52 26.75
CA ASP A 81 17.10 -1.63 27.53
C ASP A 81 15.85 -1.27 28.35
N TYR A 82 15.55 0.02 28.56
CA TYR A 82 14.41 0.49 29.34
C TYR A 82 13.24 0.99 28.47
N TYR A 83 13.51 1.47 27.26
CA TYR A 83 12.47 1.96 26.36
C TYR A 83 12.82 1.75 24.89
N GLN A 84 11.76 1.56 24.11
CA GLN A 84 11.80 1.50 22.65
C GLN A 84 11.27 2.82 22.08
N LEU A 85 12.11 3.52 21.31
CA LEU A 85 11.68 4.75 20.63
C LEU A 85 10.98 4.39 19.31
N THR A 86 9.66 4.52 19.30
CA THR A 86 8.85 4.43 18.07
C THR A 86 8.76 5.80 17.42
N ILE A 87 8.86 5.81 16.08
CA ILE A 87 8.71 7.05 15.30
C ILE A 87 7.24 7.35 15.02
N CYS A 88 6.46 6.30 14.73
CA CYS A 88 5.01 6.44 14.64
C CYS A 88 4.41 6.31 16.05
N PRO A 89 3.84 7.38 16.63
CA PRO A 89 3.25 7.31 17.98
C PRO A 89 1.91 6.55 18.00
N TRP A 90 1.30 6.35 16.83
CA TRP A 90 -0.03 5.74 16.68
C TRP A 90 0.00 4.26 16.31
N ASN A 91 1.20 3.68 16.16
CA ASN A 91 1.37 2.32 15.65
C ASN A 91 0.61 2.08 14.33
N ALA A 92 0.65 3.08 13.43
CA ALA A 92 -0.09 3.08 12.17
C ALA A 92 0.71 2.52 10.99
N ILE A 93 1.87 1.90 11.23
CA ILE A 93 2.74 1.40 10.16
C ILE A 93 2.86 -0.11 10.29
N ASP A 94 2.36 -0.81 9.29
CA ASP A 94 2.56 -2.24 9.12
C ASP A 94 3.84 -2.48 8.32
N MET A 95 4.66 -3.41 8.79
CA MET A 95 5.82 -3.92 8.07
C MET A 95 5.50 -5.30 7.53
N LEU A 96 5.76 -5.52 6.25
CA LEU A 96 5.51 -6.77 5.56
C LEU A 96 6.80 -7.37 5.01
N HIS A 97 6.85 -8.68 4.90
CA HIS A 97 7.78 -9.32 3.97
C HIS A 97 7.38 -8.94 2.54
N ASN A 98 8.35 -8.48 1.74
CA ASN A 98 8.07 -8.11 0.37
C ASN A 98 7.82 -9.36 -0.49
N PRO A 99 6.59 -9.57 -0.98
CA PRO A 99 6.26 -10.73 -1.80
C PRO A 99 7.08 -10.76 -3.10
N ASN A 100 7.52 -9.61 -3.63
CA ASN A 100 8.35 -9.55 -4.83
C ASN A 100 9.80 -10.06 -4.63
N VAL A 101 10.25 -10.24 -3.38
CA VAL A 101 11.58 -10.81 -3.07
C VAL A 101 11.49 -12.26 -2.66
N LYS A 102 10.49 -12.57 -1.83
CA LYS A 102 10.25 -13.93 -1.33
C LYS A 102 8.75 -14.20 -1.46
N PRO A 103 8.27 -14.56 -2.65
CA PRO A 103 6.88 -14.93 -2.85
C PRO A 103 6.59 -16.24 -2.11
N ASP A 104 5.36 -16.40 -1.67
CA ASP A 104 4.87 -17.69 -1.17
C ASP A 104 4.60 -18.65 -2.33
N ASP A 105 4.42 -19.93 -2.02
CA ASP A 105 4.23 -20.99 -3.03
C ASP A 105 2.96 -20.77 -3.87
N ALA A 106 1.93 -20.16 -3.28
CA ALA A 106 0.68 -19.78 -3.91
C ALA A 106 0.25 -18.41 -3.39
N SER A 107 -0.43 -17.65 -4.25
CA SER A 107 -0.89 -16.31 -3.90
C SER A 107 -2.15 -16.34 -3.06
N VAL A 108 -2.28 -15.42 -2.12
CA VAL A 108 -3.51 -15.29 -1.30
C VAL A 108 -4.71 -14.83 -2.14
N LEU A 109 -4.45 -14.16 -3.26
CA LEU A 109 -5.47 -13.67 -4.20
C LEU A 109 -5.86 -14.72 -5.25
N GLU A 110 -5.00 -15.69 -5.53
CA GLU A 110 -5.20 -16.67 -6.61
C GLU A 110 -6.50 -17.50 -6.46
N PRO A 111 -6.88 -18.00 -5.27
CA PRO A 111 -8.14 -18.74 -5.09
C PRO A 111 -9.39 -17.92 -5.45
N TYR A 112 -9.30 -16.60 -5.39
CA TYR A 112 -10.40 -15.69 -5.63
C TYR A 112 -10.45 -15.19 -7.08
N TYR A 113 -9.47 -15.54 -7.92
CA TYR A 113 -9.46 -15.10 -9.31
C TYR A 113 -10.13 -16.12 -10.23
N ARG A 114 -11.15 -15.67 -10.97
CA ARG A 114 -11.89 -16.47 -11.97
C ARG A 114 -11.70 -15.97 -13.40
N GLY A 115 -10.80 -15.03 -13.62
CA GLY A 115 -10.55 -14.47 -14.96
C GLY A 115 -9.69 -15.38 -15.84
N ALA A 116 -9.54 -14.99 -17.10
CA ALA A 116 -8.82 -15.77 -18.11
C ALA A 116 -7.36 -15.33 -18.31
N SER A 117 -6.90 -14.29 -17.61
CA SER A 117 -5.55 -13.76 -17.78
C SER A 117 -4.52 -14.74 -17.22
N THR A 118 -3.51 -15.06 -18.03
CA THR A 118 -2.38 -15.91 -17.62
C THR A 118 -1.13 -15.10 -17.26
N SER A 119 -1.19 -13.77 -17.34
CA SER A 119 -0.04 -12.87 -17.15
C SER A 119 -0.07 -12.14 -15.80
N ILE A 120 -0.77 -12.69 -14.82
CA ILE A 120 -0.89 -12.08 -13.49
C ILE A 120 0.45 -12.15 -12.78
N THR A 121 0.97 -10.98 -12.37
CA THR A 121 2.13 -10.90 -11.49
C THR A 121 1.64 -10.88 -10.05
N TRP A 122 1.33 -12.06 -9.51
CA TRP A 122 0.75 -12.21 -8.17
C TRP A 122 1.48 -11.45 -7.07
N PRO A 123 2.82 -11.52 -6.94
CA PRO A 123 3.50 -10.85 -5.84
C PRO A 123 3.31 -9.33 -5.84
N LYS A 124 3.24 -8.74 -7.04
CA LYS A 124 3.03 -7.30 -7.19
C LYS A 124 1.58 -6.94 -6.90
N LEU A 125 0.64 -7.79 -7.28
CA LEU A 125 -0.78 -7.62 -6.95
C LEU A 125 -1.03 -7.73 -5.45
N GLU A 126 -0.32 -8.62 -4.76
CA GLU A 126 -0.40 -8.77 -3.31
C GLU A 126 0.13 -7.54 -2.55
N GLU A 127 1.24 -6.95 -3.02
CA GLU A 127 1.78 -5.71 -2.46
C GLU A 127 0.74 -4.57 -2.47
N TYR A 128 0.02 -4.40 -3.58
CA TYR A 128 -0.99 -3.35 -3.70
C TYR A 128 -2.33 -3.77 -3.09
N GLY A 129 -2.69 -5.05 -3.16
CA GLY A 129 -3.87 -5.61 -2.50
C GLY A 129 -3.86 -5.36 -1.00
N TYR A 130 -2.70 -5.47 -0.34
CA TYR A 130 -2.58 -5.10 1.07
C TYR A 130 -2.77 -3.60 1.33
N GLN A 131 -2.27 -2.73 0.44
CA GLN A 131 -2.52 -1.28 0.55
C GLN A 131 -4.02 -0.96 0.40
N PHE A 132 -4.69 -1.61 -0.55
CA PHE A 132 -6.14 -1.51 -0.72
C PHE A 132 -6.91 -2.07 0.48
N PHE A 133 -6.43 -3.14 1.09
CA PHE A 133 -6.99 -3.68 2.34
C PHE A 133 -6.84 -2.71 3.51
N LEU A 134 -5.79 -1.90 3.59
CA LEU A 134 -5.68 -0.91 4.66
C LEU A 134 -6.43 0.38 4.32
N ASP A 135 -6.12 1.00 3.19
CA ASP A 135 -6.49 2.39 2.91
C ASP A 135 -7.77 2.53 2.06
N GLY A 136 -8.14 1.47 1.34
CA GLY A 136 -9.28 1.47 0.41
C GLY A 136 -9.02 2.26 -0.87
N GLU A 137 -7.89 2.98 -0.95
CA GLU A 137 -7.49 3.76 -2.10
C GLU A 137 -5.96 3.82 -2.22
N VAL A 138 -5.46 3.84 -3.45
CA VAL A 138 -4.03 3.93 -3.75
C VAL A 138 -3.81 4.90 -4.90
N TYR A 139 -2.77 5.73 -4.76
CA TYR A 139 -2.30 6.61 -5.81
C TYR A 139 -1.11 5.97 -6.55
N LEU A 140 -1.21 5.89 -7.87
CA LEU A 140 -0.17 5.35 -8.74
C LEU A 140 0.35 6.46 -9.67
N SER A 141 1.65 6.51 -9.95
CA SER A 141 2.18 7.46 -10.93
C SER A 141 1.72 7.14 -12.36
N THR A 142 1.40 8.15 -13.17
CA THR A 142 1.05 7.98 -14.59
C THR A 142 2.19 7.40 -15.43
N ASP A 143 3.43 7.48 -14.96
CA ASP A 143 4.62 6.98 -15.67
C ASP A 143 4.79 5.45 -15.56
N LEU A 144 3.94 4.77 -14.78
CA LEU A 144 4.03 3.35 -14.50
C LEU A 144 2.96 2.55 -15.28
N ALA A 145 3.07 2.55 -16.61
CA ALA A 145 2.10 1.88 -17.50
C ALA A 145 1.94 0.38 -17.19
N ASP A 146 3.04 -0.36 -17.00
CA ASP A 146 2.98 -1.79 -16.69
C ASP A 146 2.23 -2.10 -15.38
N LEU A 147 2.33 -1.20 -14.41
CA LEU A 147 1.65 -1.33 -13.13
C LEU A 147 0.17 -0.92 -13.21
N LYS A 148 -0.15 0.04 -14.07
CA LYS A 148 -1.54 0.34 -14.43
C LYS A 148 -2.21 -0.88 -15.05
N ASP A 149 -1.58 -1.54 -16.02
CA ASP A 149 -2.13 -2.73 -16.67
C ASP A 149 -2.33 -3.89 -15.67
N LEU A 150 -1.49 -3.97 -14.64
CA LEU A 150 -1.66 -4.93 -13.55
C LEU A 150 -2.87 -4.60 -12.67
N LEU A 151 -3.00 -3.35 -12.21
CA LEU A 151 -4.10 -2.94 -11.33
C LEU A 151 -5.45 -2.88 -12.07
N ASP A 152 -5.45 -2.61 -13.37
CA ASP A 152 -6.66 -2.63 -14.18
C ASP A 152 -7.32 -4.02 -14.20
N GLN A 153 -6.57 -5.11 -13.99
CA GLN A 153 -7.14 -6.46 -13.82
C GLN A 153 -8.02 -6.58 -12.57
N MET A 154 -7.80 -5.74 -11.56
CA MET A 154 -8.65 -5.68 -10.36
C MET A 154 -9.97 -4.91 -10.60
N THR A 155 -10.10 -4.22 -11.75
CA THR A 155 -11.34 -3.53 -12.16
C THR A 155 -12.31 -4.45 -12.92
N GLU A 156 -11.83 -5.62 -13.37
CA GLU A 156 -12.64 -6.62 -14.05
C GLU A 156 -13.56 -7.36 -13.06
N GLU A 157 -14.77 -7.70 -13.50
CA GLU A 157 -15.78 -8.43 -12.70
C GLU A 157 -15.53 -9.95 -12.70
N VAL A 158 -14.33 -10.33 -12.26
CA VAL A 158 -13.79 -11.69 -12.33
C VAL A 158 -13.28 -12.20 -10.98
N TRP A 159 -13.54 -11.47 -9.91
CA TRP A 159 -13.10 -11.83 -8.56
C TRP A 159 -14.24 -12.53 -7.83
N MET A 160 -14.00 -13.72 -7.30
CA MET A 160 -14.98 -14.53 -6.59
C MET A 160 -15.41 -13.84 -5.30
N PHE A 161 -16.67 -13.38 -5.25
CA PHE A 161 -17.27 -12.83 -4.04
C PHE A 161 -18.10 -13.89 -3.30
N SER A 162 -18.81 -14.73 -4.06
CA SER A 162 -19.56 -15.89 -3.56
C SER A 162 -19.37 -17.09 -4.50
N GLU A 163 -19.95 -18.24 -4.16
CA GLU A 163 -19.94 -19.39 -5.09
C GLU A 163 -20.61 -19.03 -6.44
N GLU A 164 -21.63 -18.18 -6.42
CA GLU A 164 -22.46 -17.84 -7.58
C GLU A 164 -22.09 -16.48 -8.20
N ASP A 165 -21.46 -15.58 -7.42
CA ASP A 165 -21.25 -14.17 -7.80
C ASP A 165 -19.77 -13.82 -7.93
N ASN A 166 -19.50 -12.90 -8.86
CA ASN A 166 -18.22 -12.21 -8.96
C ASN A 166 -18.38 -10.74 -8.57
N CYS A 167 -17.29 -10.10 -8.18
CA CYS A 167 -17.18 -8.67 -8.03
C CYS A 167 -15.97 -8.14 -8.81
N ARG A 168 -15.89 -6.82 -8.89
CA ARG A 168 -14.64 -6.09 -9.16
C ARG A 168 -14.06 -5.65 -7.83
N ILE A 169 -12.75 -5.71 -7.66
CA ILE A 169 -12.13 -5.21 -6.43
C ILE A 169 -12.03 -3.69 -6.45
N LEU A 170 -11.71 -3.12 -7.62
CA LEU A 170 -11.50 -1.68 -7.81
C LEU A 170 -12.54 -1.06 -8.74
N ASP A 171 -12.88 0.19 -8.48
CA ASP A 171 -13.59 1.07 -9.42
C ASP A 171 -12.71 1.47 -10.61
N GLU A 172 -13.33 2.01 -11.66
CA GLU A 172 -12.58 2.65 -12.75
C GLU A 172 -11.65 3.75 -12.19
N PRO A 173 -10.35 3.74 -12.52
CA PRO A 173 -9.40 4.68 -11.94
C PRO A 173 -9.65 6.10 -12.41
N ILE A 174 -9.47 7.05 -11.49
CA ILE A 174 -9.60 8.48 -11.78
C ILE A 174 -8.23 9.04 -12.14
N GLU A 175 -8.12 9.67 -13.31
CA GLU A 175 -6.91 10.38 -13.73
C GLU A 175 -6.79 11.72 -12.99
N GLY A 176 -5.64 11.92 -12.34
CA GLY A 176 -5.23 13.18 -11.73
C GLY A 176 -3.95 13.72 -12.39
N GLU A 177 -3.46 14.85 -11.89
CA GLU A 177 -2.23 15.46 -12.42
C GLU A 177 -0.98 14.66 -11.98
N GLY A 178 -0.52 13.77 -12.85
CA GLY A 178 0.67 12.92 -12.63
C GLY A 178 0.39 11.63 -11.86
N PHE A 179 -0.88 11.31 -11.59
CA PHE A 179 -1.27 10.08 -10.90
C PHE A 179 -2.61 9.50 -11.38
N TRP A 180 -2.79 8.21 -11.15
CA TRP A 180 -4.05 7.48 -11.17
C TRP A 180 -4.51 7.21 -9.74
N LEU A 181 -5.78 7.48 -9.45
CA LEU A 181 -6.40 7.13 -8.17
C LEU A 181 -7.27 5.89 -8.35
N TYR A 182 -6.89 4.81 -7.69
CA TYR A 182 -7.67 3.58 -7.58
C TYR A 182 -8.40 3.56 -6.25
N ARG A 183 -9.66 3.12 -6.27
CA ARG A 183 -10.50 2.94 -5.08
C ARG A 183 -11.15 1.58 -5.08
N CYS A 184 -11.29 0.99 -3.91
CA CYS A 184 -12.03 -0.25 -3.74
C CYS A 184 -13.53 -0.01 -3.89
N THR A 185 -14.23 -0.98 -4.48
CA THR A 185 -15.68 -1.12 -4.32
C THR A 185 -16.01 -1.63 -2.91
N ASP A 186 -17.28 -1.56 -2.51
CA ASP A 186 -17.75 -2.11 -1.24
C ASP A 186 -17.53 -3.63 -1.18
N GLU A 187 -17.88 -4.36 -2.24
CA GLU A 187 -17.65 -5.81 -2.35
C GLU A 187 -16.16 -6.15 -2.41
N GLY A 188 -15.37 -5.33 -3.12
CA GLY A 188 -13.93 -5.47 -3.20
C GLY A 188 -13.27 -5.30 -1.84
N ARG A 189 -13.71 -4.32 -1.04
CA ARG A 189 -13.21 -4.13 0.32
C ARG A 189 -13.57 -5.32 1.21
N ALA A 190 -14.82 -5.79 1.17
CA ALA A 190 -15.24 -6.96 1.92
C ALA A 190 -14.47 -8.24 1.52
N LEU A 191 -14.15 -8.41 0.24
CA LEU A 191 -13.30 -9.50 -0.23
C LEU A 191 -11.88 -9.38 0.33
N LEU A 192 -11.26 -8.20 0.23
CA LEU A 192 -9.91 -7.96 0.73
C LEU A 192 -9.80 -8.15 2.25
N ASP A 193 -10.85 -7.82 3.00
CA ASP A 193 -10.91 -8.07 4.45
C ASP A 193 -10.76 -9.57 4.77
N VAL A 194 -11.35 -10.45 3.95
CA VAL A 194 -11.22 -11.90 4.10
C VAL A 194 -9.84 -12.39 3.62
N VAL A 195 -9.34 -11.84 2.51
CA VAL A 195 -8.05 -12.26 1.91
C VAL A 195 -6.87 -11.92 2.83
N TYR A 196 -6.89 -10.75 3.46
CA TYR A 196 -5.73 -10.19 4.18
C TYR A 196 -5.84 -10.22 5.71
N GLU A 197 -6.91 -10.78 6.28
CA GLU A 197 -7.14 -10.85 7.74
C GLU A 197 -5.91 -11.38 8.51
N GLU A 198 -5.35 -12.50 8.04
CA GLU A 198 -4.22 -13.19 8.65
C GLU A 198 -2.90 -13.01 7.86
N TYR A 199 -2.80 -11.99 7.02
CA TYR A 199 -1.61 -11.78 6.19
C TYR A 199 -0.35 -11.53 7.04
N HIS A 200 0.83 -11.90 6.50
CA HIS A 200 2.11 -11.92 7.20
C HIS A 200 2.64 -10.54 7.61
N ARG A 201 2.08 -10.00 8.68
CA ARG A 201 2.57 -8.81 9.36
C ARG A 201 3.79 -9.12 10.22
N ILE A 202 4.76 -8.22 10.16
CA ILE A 202 5.94 -8.25 11.01
C ILE A 202 5.74 -7.21 12.11
N PHE A 203 5.58 -7.69 13.34
CA PHE A 203 5.66 -6.85 14.51
C PHE A 203 7.09 -6.87 15.04
N MET A 204 7.69 -5.69 15.22
CA MET A 204 9.01 -5.55 15.82
C MET A 204 8.87 -5.42 17.33
N ASP A 205 8.43 -6.51 17.96
CA ASP A 205 8.36 -6.69 19.41
C ASP A 205 9.75 -6.92 19.99
#